data_AF-A0A7W4UJY8-F1
#
_entry.id   AF-A0A7W4UJY8-F1
#
_cell.length_a   1.000
_cell.length_b   1.000
_cell.length_c   1.000
_cell.angle_alpha   90.00
_cell.angle_beta   90.00
_cell.angle_gamma   90.00
#
_symmetry.space_group_name_H-M   'P 1'
#
loop_
_entity.id
_entity.type
_entity.pdbx_description
1 polymer ?
#
loop_
_entity_poly.entity_id
_entity_poly.type
_entity_poly.pdbx_seq_one_letter_code
_entity_poly.pdbx_strand_id
1 'polypeptide(L)'
;MTTSEKRPATAEYEPPAVRWPALAAAAWVGAFCVIAGSALIRSRVQGASSDGQDVVVLAIGLRLVTVVLALASIQSWGRRLPDWLVLGGLWGAAAVQIVYPVAETLVKVAILAGLMEPLDKGISNMTAEGWFNFGATWLVWGVPGALFAVAAVTFGRRVPHAARWAVLAIMAGLVLLGGLGLLIG
;
A
#
# COMPACT_ATOMS: atom_id res chain seq x y z
N MET A 1 58.62 9.75 -26.13
CA MET A 1 57.17 9.63 -26.38
C MET A 1 56.67 8.40 -25.62
N THR A 2 56.14 8.59 -24.42
CA THR A 2 55.54 7.53 -23.61
C THR A 2 54.04 7.50 -23.88
N THR A 3 53.57 6.44 -24.52
CA THR A 3 52.15 6.17 -24.74
C THR A 3 51.50 5.87 -23.39
N SER A 4 50.73 6.83 -22.88
CA SER A 4 49.89 6.66 -21.69
C SER A 4 48.71 5.75 -22.06
N GLU A 5 48.79 4.49 -21.62
CA GLU A 5 47.71 3.52 -21.69
C GLU A 5 46.55 3.98 -20.80
N LYS A 6 45.47 4.43 -21.43
CA LYS A 6 44.20 4.73 -20.76
C LYS A 6 43.62 3.41 -20.26
N ARG A 7 43.75 3.14 -18.95
CA ARG A 7 43.03 2.02 -18.31
C ARG A 7 41.53 2.16 -18.59
N PRO A 8 40.84 1.11 -19.07
CA PRO A 8 39.39 1.14 -19.22
C PRO A 8 38.77 1.33 -17.83
N ALA A 9 37.90 2.34 -17.73
CA ALA A 9 37.06 2.54 -16.56
C ALA A 9 36.32 1.22 -16.28
N THR A 10 36.60 0.63 -15.13
CA THR A 10 35.84 -0.52 -14.63
C THR A 10 34.38 -0.10 -14.60
N ALA A 11 33.56 -0.69 -15.47
CA ALA A 11 32.12 -0.52 -15.42
C ALA A 11 31.68 -0.89 -14.00
N GLU A 12 31.25 0.12 -13.23
CA GLU A 12 30.67 -0.12 -11.92
C GLU A 12 29.51 -1.11 -12.12
N TYR A 13 29.63 -2.28 -11.50
CA TYR A 13 28.56 -3.25 -11.46
C TYR A 13 27.42 -2.63 -10.64
N GLU A 14 26.49 -1.96 -11.31
CA GLU A 14 25.23 -1.56 -10.69
C GLU A 14 24.42 -2.85 -10.43
N PRO A 15 24.21 -3.22 -9.15
CA PRO A 15 23.43 -4.40 -8.86
C PRO A 15 22.01 -4.21 -9.42
N PRO A 16 21.39 -5.28 -9.96
CA PRO A 16 20.06 -5.19 -10.53
C PRO A 16 19.07 -4.62 -9.51
N ALA A 17 18.32 -3.59 -9.93
CA ALA A 17 17.33 -2.93 -9.08
C ALA A 17 16.39 -3.97 -8.46
N VAL A 18 16.15 -3.87 -7.14
CA VAL A 18 15.36 -4.84 -6.38
C VAL A 18 13.88 -4.72 -6.77
N ARG A 19 13.32 -5.71 -7.49
CA ARG A 19 11.95 -5.67 -8.04
C ARG A 19 10.91 -6.41 -7.19
N TRP A 20 11.35 -7.31 -6.31
CA TRP A 20 10.45 -8.22 -5.59
C TRP A 20 9.40 -7.53 -4.72
N PRO A 21 9.66 -6.39 -4.01
CA PRO A 21 8.65 -5.80 -3.13
C PRO A 21 7.42 -5.33 -3.91
N ALA A 22 7.64 -4.71 -5.08
CA ALA A 22 6.59 -4.25 -5.97
C ALA A 22 5.82 -5.43 -6.59
N LEU A 23 6.51 -6.51 -6.99
CA LEU A 23 5.86 -7.73 -7.48
C LEU A 23 5.02 -8.40 -6.40
N ALA A 24 5.54 -8.51 -5.18
CA ALA A 24 4.83 -9.08 -4.05
C ALA A 24 3.60 -8.25 -3.69
N ALA A 25 3.72 -6.92 -3.62
CA ALA A 25 2.59 -6.03 -3.38
C ALA A 25 1.52 -6.16 -4.47
N ALA A 26 1.93 -6.13 -5.75
CA ALA A 26 1.03 -6.27 -6.88
C ALA A 26 0.31 -7.63 -6.88
N ALA A 27 1.04 -8.72 -6.63
CA ALA A 27 0.46 -10.06 -6.58
C ALA A 27 -0.52 -10.22 -5.41
N TRP A 28 -0.15 -9.72 -4.22
CA TRP A 28 -0.98 -9.82 -3.02
C TRP A 28 -2.28 -9.03 -3.15
N VAL A 29 -2.17 -7.75 -3.54
CA VAL A 29 -3.34 -6.89 -3.74
C VAL A 29 -4.16 -7.37 -4.94
N GLY A 30 -3.51 -7.83 -6.01
CA GLY A 30 -4.18 -8.40 -7.18
C GLY A 30 -5.01 -9.63 -6.82
N ALA A 31 -4.44 -10.57 -6.04
CA ALA A 31 -5.18 -11.74 -5.55
C ALA A 31 -6.40 -11.34 -4.71
N PHE A 32 -6.24 -10.36 -3.81
CA PHE A 32 -7.37 -9.81 -3.07
C PHE A 32 -8.45 -9.24 -3.99
N CYS A 33 -8.08 -8.48 -5.02
CA CYS A 33 -9.03 -7.90 -5.98
C CYS A 33 -9.79 -8.98 -6.75
N VAL A 34 -9.11 -10.06 -7.15
CA VAL A 34 -9.74 -11.20 -7.84
C VAL A 34 -10.74 -11.89 -6.91
N ILE A 35 -10.36 -12.16 -5.66
CA ILE A 35 -11.25 -12.81 -4.68
C ILE A 35 -12.46 -11.92 -4.39
N ALA A 36 -12.24 -10.66 -4.00
CA ALA A 36 -13.30 -9.71 -3.68
C ALA A 36 -14.21 -9.43 -4.89
N GLY A 37 -13.63 -9.25 -6.07
CA GLY A 37 -14.37 -9.06 -7.32
C GLY A 37 -15.22 -10.29 -7.68
N SER A 38 -14.69 -11.50 -7.51
CA SER A 38 -15.45 -12.73 -7.75
C SER A 38 -16.64 -12.88 -6.80
N ALA A 39 -16.45 -12.51 -5.52
CA ALA A 39 -17.52 -12.52 -4.53
C ALA A 39 -18.61 -11.48 -4.87
N LEU A 40 -18.19 -10.28 -5.30
CA LEU A 40 -19.11 -9.23 -5.74
C LEU A 40 -19.93 -9.66 -6.95
N ILE A 41 -19.30 -10.24 -7.98
CA ILE A 41 -20.00 -10.76 -9.17
C ILE A 41 -21.00 -11.84 -8.77
N ARG A 42 -20.61 -12.78 -7.91
CA ARG A 42 -21.52 -13.82 -7.41
C ARG A 42 -22.72 -13.22 -6.68
N SER A 43 -22.50 -12.24 -5.81
CA SER A 43 -23.56 -11.54 -5.08
C SER A 43 -24.55 -10.85 -6.03
N ARG A 44 -24.04 -10.21 -7.10
CA ARG A 44 -24.87 -9.60 -8.16
C ARG A 44 -25.73 -10.63 -8.89
N VAL A 45 -25.15 -11.77 -9.25
CA VAL A 45 -25.87 -12.87 -9.92
C VAL A 45 -26.97 -13.46 -9.02
N GLN A 46 -26.79 -13.43 -7.70
CA GLN A 46 -27.77 -13.90 -6.73
C GLN A 46 -28.87 -12.87 -6.40
N GLY A 47 -28.87 -11.69 -7.05
CA GLY A 47 -29.93 -10.68 -6.90
C GLY A 47 -29.85 -9.90 -5.58
N ALA A 48 -28.69 -9.85 -4.93
CA ALA A 48 -28.51 -9.02 -3.73
C ALA A 48 -28.74 -7.53 -4.06
N SER A 49 -29.37 -6.80 -3.13
CA SER A 49 -29.61 -5.36 -3.26
C SER A 49 -28.30 -4.61 -3.51
N SER A 50 -28.37 -3.53 -4.31
CA SER A 50 -27.21 -2.71 -4.66
C SER A 50 -26.67 -1.87 -3.50
N ASP A 51 -27.37 -1.85 -2.38
CA ASP A 51 -27.02 -1.04 -1.21
C ASP A 51 -25.66 -1.48 -0.64
N GLY A 52 -24.72 -0.55 -0.55
CA GLY A 52 -23.33 -0.79 -0.12
C GLY A 52 -22.38 -1.44 -1.16
N GLN A 53 -22.86 -1.88 -2.32
CA GLN A 53 -22.01 -2.53 -3.33
C GLN A 53 -21.13 -1.53 -4.10
N ASP A 54 -21.56 -0.28 -4.24
CA ASP A 54 -20.79 0.76 -4.95
C ASP A 54 -19.49 1.10 -4.21
N VAL A 55 -19.52 1.06 -2.88
CA VAL A 55 -18.32 1.23 -2.03
C VAL A 55 -17.32 0.10 -2.28
N VAL A 56 -17.80 -1.13 -2.44
CA VAL A 56 -16.94 -2.29 -2.75
C VAL A 56 -16.32 -2.16 -4.14
N VAL A 57 -17.09 -1.73 -5.14
CA VAL A 57 -16.58 -1.46 -6.49
C VAL A 57 -15.49 -0.39 -6.46
N LEU A 58 -15.75 0.73 -5.76
CA LEU A 58 -14.78 1.81 -5.61
C LEU A 58 -13.51 1.32 -4.90
N ALA A 59 -13.64 0.54 -3.82
CA ALA A 59 -12.50 -0.02 -3.10
C ALA A 59 -11.65 -0.95 -3.99
N ILE A 60 -12.28 -1.82 -4.78
CA ILE A 60 -11.56 -2.67 -5.75
C ILE A 60 -10.86 -1.80 -6.80
N GLY A 61 -11.54 -0.78 -7.34
CA GLY A 61 -10.96 0.15 -8.30
C GLY A 61 -9.71 0.84 -7.77
N LEU A 62 -9.78 1.39 -6.55
CA LEU A 62 -8.64 2.02 -5.88
C LEU A 62 -7.49 1.02 -5.64
N ARG A 63 -7.80 -0.23 -5.28
CA ARG A 63 -6.79 -1.28 -5.11
C ARG A 63 -6.13 -1.67 -6.44
N LEU A 64 -6.86 -1.71 -7.55
CA LEU A 64 -6.27 -1.95 -8.86
C LEU A 64 -5.32 -0.83 -9.27
N VAL A 65 -5.63 0.43 -8.92
CA VAL A 65 -4.70 1.55 -9.13
C VAL A 65 -3.38 1.33 -8.38
N THR A 66 -3.41 0.83 -7.14
CA THR A 66 -2.17 0.54 -6.40
C THR A 66 -1.35 -0.59 -7.03
N VAL A 67 -2.02 -1.62 -7.59
CA VAL A 67 -1.35 -2.67 -8.37
C VAL A 67 -0.67 -2.08 -9.61
N VAL A 68 -1.36 -1.22 -10.36
CA VAL A 68 -0.80 -0.55 -11.54
C VAL A 68 0.42 0.30 -11.16
N LEU A 69 0.36 1.05 -10.06
CA LEU A 69 1.48 1.85 -9.55
C LEU A 69 2.69 0.99 -9.13
N ALA A 70 2.45 -0.14 -8.44
CA ALA A 70 3.51 -1.10 -8.12
C ALA A 70 4.17 -1.62 -9.40
N LEU A 71 3.40 -2.04 -10.40
CA LEU A 71 3.94 -2.53 -11.66
C LEU A 71 4.67 -1.42 -12.44
N ALA A 72 4.13 -0.20 -12.47
CA ALA A 72 4.77 0.94 -13.10
C ALA A 72 6.17 1.20 -12.53
N SER A 73 6.37 0.99 -11.22
CA SER A 73 7.66 1.23 -10.58
C SER A 73 8.80 0.34 -11.10
N ILE A 74 8.48 -0.83 -11.64
CA ILE A 74 9.45 -1.85 -12.07
C ILE A 74 9.39 -2.21 -13.56
N GLN A 75 8.37 -1.78 -14.30
CA GLN A 75 8.19 -2.12 -15.72
C GLN A 75 8.69 -0.99 -16.63
N SER A 76 9.08 -1.33 -17.86
CA SER A 76 9.60 -0.38 -18.84
C SER A 76 8.57 0.69 -19.24
N TRP A 77 7.30 0.30 -19.39
CA TRP A 77 6.21 1.23 -19.72
C TRP A 77 5.99 2.28 -18.62
N GLY A 78 6.31 1.95 -17.36
CA GLY A 78 6.17 2.87 -16.23
C GLY A 78 7.13 4.06 -16.31
N ARG A 79 8.20 3.97 -17.11
CA ARG A 79 9.10 5.11 -17.41
C ARG A 79 8.41 6.24 -18.16
N ARG A 80 7.22 6.02 -18.72
CA ARG A 80 6.40 7.08 -19.34
C ARG A 80 5.68 7.94 -18.30
N LEU A 81 5.58 7.47 -17.06
CA LEU A 81 4.95 8.22 -15.98
C LEU A 81 5.97 9.11 -15.29
N PRO A 82 5.55 10.29 -14.79
CA PRO A 82 6.43 11.12 -13.98
C PRO A 82 6.87 10.38 -12.70
N ASP A 83 8.17 10.42 -12.40
CA ASP A 83 8.72 9.71 -11.23
C ASP A 83 8.07 10.15 -9.91
N TRP A 84 7.73 11.43 -9.77
CA TRP A 84 7.04 11.96 -8.58
C TRP A 84 5.66 11.34 -8.40
N LEU A 85 4.95 11.02 -9.49
CA LEU A 85 3.62 10.42 -9.45
C LEU A 85 3.70 8.96 -9.01
N VAL A 86 4.67 8.20 -9.53
CA VAL A 86 4.89 6.80 -9.14
C VAL A 86 5.35 6.73 -7.69
N LEU A 87 6.36 7.53 -7.32
CA LEU A 87 6.86 7.58 -5.94
C LEU A 87 5.78 8.02 -4.95
N GLY A 88 5.03 9.08 -5.28
CA GLY A 88 3.93 9.56 -4.47
C GLY A 88 2.81 8.53 -4.36
N GLY A 89 2.46 7.87 -5.46
CA GLY A 89 1.48 6.79 -5.46
C GLY A 89 1.86 5.64 -4.54
N LEU A 90 3.14 5.22 -4.54
CA LEU A 90 3.62 4.16 -3.64
C LEU A 90 3.58 4.58 -2.16
N TRP A 91 4.05 5.78 -1.82
CA TRP A 91 4.03 6.29 -0.45
C TRP A 91 2.61 6.55 0.06
N GLY A 92 1.74 7.13 -0.77
CA GLY A 92 0.32 7.31 -0.45
C GLY A 92 -0.39 5.99 -0.24
N ALA A 93 -0.17 5.00 -1.11
CA ALA A 93 -0.72 3.66 -0.96
C ALA A 93 -0.20 2.97 0.32
N ALA A 94 1.08 3.12 0.65
CA ALA A 94 1.65 2.60 1.89
C ALA A 94 0.98 3.24 3.12
N ALA A 95 0.87 4.56 3.14
CA ALA A 95 0.28 5.30 4.26
C ALA A 95 -1.17 4.86 4.51
N VAL A 96 -2.02 4.92 3.48
CA VAL A 96 -3.45 4.57 3.59
C VAL A 96 -3.64 3.13 4.09
N GLN A 97 -2.78 2.21 3.70
CA GLN A 97 -2.88 0.80 4.10
C GLN A 97 -2.31 0.52 5.50
N ILE A 98 -1.34 1.30 5.98
CA ILE A 98 -0.68 1.08 7.28
C ILE A 98 -1.43 1.77 8.43
N VAL A 99 -2.05 2.93 8.18
CA VAL A 99 -2.60 3.79 9.24
C VAL A 99 -3.61 3.07 10.12
N TYR A 100 -4.56 2.36 9.53
CA TYR A 100 -5.59 1.63 10.27
C TYR A 100 -5.01 0.51 11.16
N PRO A 101 -4.23 -0.47 10.64
CA PRO A 101 -3.63 -1.52 11.48
C PRO A 101 -2.69 -0.98 12.56
N VAL A 102 -2.00 0.14 12.29
CA VAL A 102 -1.18 0.81 13.31
C VAL A 102 -2.04 1.43 14.40
N ALA A 103 -3.11 2.15 14.04
CA ALA A 103 -4.04 2.72 15.02
C ALA A 103 -4.66 1.63 15.91
N GLU A 104 -5.08 0.51 15.31
CA GLU A 104 -5.59 -0.65 16.05
C GLU A 104 -4.53 -1.26 16.99
N THR A 105 -3.28 -1.40 16.52
CA THR A 105 -2.17 -1.84 17.37
C THR A 105 -1.98 -0.93 18.57
N LEU A 106 -1.99 0.39 18.37
CA LEU A 106 -1.79 1.36 19.45
C LEU A 106 -2.90 1.26 20.51
N VAL A 107 -4.16 1.15 20.08
CA VAL A 107 -5.29 0.99 21.01
C VAL A 107 -5.18 -0.32 21.79
N LYS A 108 -4.85 -1.43 21.12
CA LYS A 108 -4.68 -2.72 21.81
C LYS A 108 -3.53 -2.70 22.81
N VAL A 109 -2.40 -2.07 22.46
CA VAL A 109 -1.27 -1.88 23.39
C VAL A 109 -1.68 -1.03 24.58
N ALA A 110 -2.42 0.07 24.37
CA ALA A 110 -2.89 0.91 25.46
C ALA A 110 -3.80 0.16 26.45
N ILE A 111 -4.71 -0.68 25.95
CA ILE A 111 -5.57 -1.52 26.79
C ILE A 111 -4.74 -2.57 27.55
N LEU A 112 -3.80 -3.26 26.88
CA LEU A 112 -2.92 -4.24 27.53
C LEU A 112 -2.01 -3.61 28.60
N ALA A 113 -1.64 -2.35 28.43
CA ALA A 113 -0.88 -1.57 29.41
C ALA A 113 -1.75 -1.01 30.56
N GLY A 114 -3.06 -1.25 30.55
CA GLY A 114 -3.99 -0.72 31.55
C GLY A 114 -4.26 0.78 31.43
N LEU A 115 -3.94 1.40 30.29
CA LEU A 115 -4.13 2.83 30.02
C LEU A 115 -5.53 3.15 29.48
N MET A 116 -6.29 2.14 29.06
CA MET A 116 -7.62 2.29 28.47
C MET A 116 -8.48 1.05 28.74
N GLU A 117 -9.78 1.24 28.97
CA GLU A 117 -10.74 0.13 29.09
C GLU A 117 -11.22 -0.35 27.70
N PRO A 118 -11.42 -1.67 27.51
CA PRO A 118 -11.98 -2.21 26.27
C PRO A 118 -13.46 -1.81 26.11
N LEU A 119 -13.86 -1.39 24.91
CA LEU A 119 -15.25 -1.05 24.59
C LEU A 119 -16.00 -2.22 23.89
N ASP A 120 -15.42 -3.42 23.89
CA ASP A 120 -15.93 -4.67 23.28
C ASP A 120 -16.36 -4.58 21.80
N LYS A 121 -15.96 -3.52 21.10
CA LYS A 121 -16.27 -3.29 19.68
C LYS A 121 -15.11 -2.63 18.93
N GLY A 122 -15.10 -2.81 17.61
CA GLY A 122 -14.13 -2.20 16.70
C GLY A 122 -12.68 -2.49 17.10
N ILE A 123 -11.81 -1.48 16.96
CA ILE A 123 -10.37 -1.56 17.25
C ILE A 123 -10.03 -1.91 18.71
N SER A 124 -10.97 -1.72 19.64
CA SER A 124 -10.80 -2.02 21.07
C SER A 124 -11.26 -3.43 21.47
N ASN A 125 -11.80 -4.21 20.53
CA ASN A 125 -12.31 -5.55 20.82
C ASN A 125 -11.15 -6.51 21.20
N MET A 126 -11.17 -7.01 22.44
CA MET A 126 -10.15 -7.91 23.00
C MET A 126 -10.55 -9.39 23.01
N THR A 127 -11.71 -9.73 22.47
CA THR A 127 -12.15 -11.12 22.32
C THR A 127 -11.32 -11.86 21.26
N ALA A 128 -11.46 -13.20 21.20
CA ALA A 128 -10.81 -14.02 20.18
C ALA A 128 -11.14 -13.56 18.75
N GLU A 129 -12.39 -13.15 18.49
CA GLU A 129 -12.80 -12.59 17.20
C GLU A 129 -12.09 -11.25 16.92
N GLY A 130 -11.98 -10.38 17.93
CA GLY A 130 -11.25 -9.12 17.81
C GLY A 130 -9.76 -9.33 17.49
N TRP A 131 -9.13 -10.37 18.01
CA TRP A 131 -7.75 -10.73 17.68
C TRP A 131 -7.60 -11.36 16.29
N PHE A 132 -8.57 -12.18 15.87
CA PHE A 132 -8.61 -12.70 14.52
C PHE A 132 -8.74 -11.56 13.49
N ASN A 133 -9.68 -10.63 13.72
CA ASN A 133 -9.89 -9.47 12.87
C ASN A 133 -8.65 -8.57 12.82
N PHE A 134 -7.98 -8.35 13.96
CA PHE A 134 -6.70 -7.65 14.01
C PHE A 134 -5.63 -8.29 13.11
N GLY A 135 -5.46 -9.62 13.21
CA GLY A 135 -4.54 -10.36 12.37
C GLY A 135 -4.90 -10.27 10.89
N ALA A 136 -6.18 -10.41 10.56
CA ALA A 136 -6.68 -10.25 9.20
C ALA A 136 -6.44 -8.83 8.66
N THR A 137 -6.62 -7.79 9.48
CA THR A 137 -6.32 -6.40 9.12
C THR A 137 -4.84 -6.23 8.75
N TRP A 138 -3.93 -6.72 9.58
CA TRP A 138 -2.50 -6.67 9.28
C TRP A 138 -2.15 -7.45 8.02
N LEU A 139 -2.78 -8.60 7.79
CA LEU A 139 -2.54 -9.41 6.61
C LEU A 139 -3.04 -8.76 5.30
N VAL A 140 -4.21 -8.11 5.36
CA VAL A 140 -4.89 -7.52 4.20
C VAL A 140 -4.41 -6.11 3.87
N TRP A 141 -3.96 -5.36 4.88
CA TRP A 141 -3.58 -3.95 4.74
C TRP A 141 -2.13 -3.71 5.16
N GLY A 142 -1.73 -4.19 6.34
CA GLY A 142 -0.40 -3.94 6.90
C GLY A 142 0.75 -4.51 6.04
N VAL A 143 0.66 -5.79 5.66
CA VAL A 143 1.69 -6.46 4.84
C VAL A 143 1.81 -5.81 3.46
N PRO A 144 0.74 -5.60 2.68
CA PRO A 144 0.82 -4.85 1.43
C PRO A 144 1.37 -3.44 1.61
N GLY A 145 0.90 -2.70 2.62
CA GLY A 145 1.37 -1.36 2.92
C GLY A 145 2.88 -1.30 3.17
N ALA A 146 3.42 -2.26 3.93
CA ALA A 146 4.86 -2.38 4.14
C ALA A 146 5.62 -2.69 2.85
N LEU A 147 5.08 -3.56 1.99
CA LEU A 147 5.67 -3.84 0.68
C LEU A 147 5.67 -2.61 -0.23
N PHE A 148 4.60 -1.80 -0.21
CA PHE A 148 4.55 -0.52 -0.92
C PHE A 148 5.59 0.47 -0.38
N ALA A 149 5.78 0.55 0.95
CA ALA A 149 6.82 1.40 1.54
C ALA A 149 8.22 0.96 1.10
N VAL A 150 8.52 -0.33 1.12
CA VAL A 150 9.82 -0.87 0.66
C VAL A 150 10.02 -0.61 -0.84
N ALA A 151 8.97 -0.79 -1.66
CA ALA A 151 8.99 -0.44 -3.08
C ALA A 151 9.25 1.06 -3.30
N ALA A 152 8.60 1.93 -2.51
CA ALA A 152 8.76 3.38 -2.56
C ALA A 152 10.19 3.81 -2.18
N VAL A 153 10.76 3.23 -1.12
CA VAL A 153 12.16 3.47 -0.72
C VAL A 153 13.10 3.05 -1.83
N THR A 154 12.90 1.88 -2.42
CA THR A 154 13.75 1.35 -3.50
C THR A 154 13.67 2.23 -4.75
N PHE A 155 12.47 2.62 -5.16
CA PHE A 155 12.24 3.52 -6.29
C PHE A 155 12.76 4.93 -6.01
N GLY A 156 12.60 5.44 -4.79
CA GLY A 156 12.99 6.79 -4.39
C GLY A 156 14.49 7.04 -4.44
N ARG A 157 15.33 5.99 -4.39
CA ARG A 157 16.81 6.13 -4.50
C ARG A 157 17.26 6.80 -5.79
N ARG A 158 16.48 6.72 -6.87
CA ARG A 158 16.78 7.38 -8.16
C ARG A 158 16.05 8.70 -8.37
N VAL A 159 15.18 9.12 -7.44
CA VAL A 159 14.33 10.30 -7.61
C VAL A 159 14.90 11.48 -6.82
N PRO A 160 15.18 12.63 -7.46
CA PRO A 160 15.61 13.82 -6.73
C PRO A 160 14.51 14.31 -5.79
N HIS A 161 14.91 14.74 -4.59
CA HIS A 161 13.98 15.22 -3.55
C HIS A 161 12.92 14.20 -3.10
N ALA A 162 13.20 12.89 -3.20
CA ALA A 162 12.28 11.82 -2.85
C ALA A 162 11.59 12.01 -1.48
N ALA A 163 12.32 12.50 -0.46
CA ALA A 163 11.77 12.71 0.87
C ALA A 163 10.63 13.75 0.91
N ARG A 164 10.75 14.85 0.15
CA ARG A 164 9.70 15.88 0.09
C ARG A 164 8.44 15.32 -0.56
N TRP A 165 8.60 14.57 -1.64
CA TRP A 165 7.50 13.89 -2.32
C TRP A 165 6.84 12.82 -1.45
N ALA A 166 7.62 12.07 -0.68
CA ALA A 166 7.10 11.10 0.27
C ALA A 166 6.20 11.77 1.31
N VAL A 167 6.66 12.86 1.95
CA VAL A 167 5.88 13.59 2.96
C VAL A 167 4.58 14.14 2.35
N LEU A 168 4.66 14.80 1.20
CA LEU A 168 3.48 15.34 0.52
C LEU A 168 2.48 14.24 0.16
N ALA A 169 2.96 13.10 -0.33
CA ALA A 169 2.11 11.97 -0.70
C ALA A 169 1.48 11.28 0.51
N ILE A 170 2.20 11.15 1.62
CA ILE A 170 1.65 10.63 2.89
C ILE A 170 0.53 11.56 3.36
N MET A 171 0.78 12.87 3.42
CA MET A 171 -0.23 13.85 3.82
C MET A 171 -1.46 13.82 2.90
N ALA A 172 -1.25 13.80 1.59
CA ALA A 172 -2.33 13.69 0.61
C ALA A 172 -3.13 12.38 0.77
N GLY A 173 -2.45 11.26 1.01
CA GLY A 173 -3.08 9.97 1.27
C GLY A 173 -3.94 9.97 2.54
N LEU A 174 -3.44 10.58 3.62
CA LEU A 174 -4.19 10.74 4.87
C LEU A 174 -5.42 11.63 4.70
N VAL A 175 -5.28 12.76 3.99
CA VAL A 175 -6.40 13.65 3.66
C VAL A 175 -7.44 12.94 2.81
N LEU A 176 -7.01 12.18 1.80
CA LEU A 176 -7.91 11.36 0.98
C LEU A 176 -8.64 10.31 1.81
N LEU A 177 -7.95 9.62 2.71
CA LEU A 177 -8.53 8.62 3.60
C LEU A 177 -9.58 9.25 4.53
N GLY A 178 -9.26 10.41 5.13
CA GLY A 178 -10.21 11.17 5.95
C GLY A 178 -11.43 11.64 5.15
N GLY A 179 -11.21 12.16 3.94
CA GLY A 179 -12.29 12.58 3.04
C GLY A 179 -13.19 11.43 2.59
N LEU A 180 -12.63 10.27 2.29
CA LEU A 180 -13.40 9.06 2.00
C LEU A 180 -14.22 8.61 3.21
N GLY A 181 -13.65 8.69 4.42
CA GLY A 181 -14.38 8.41 5.65
C GLY A 181 -15.60 9.31 5.84
N LEU A 182 -15.47 10.61 5.55
CA LEU A 182 -16.58 11.58 5.63
C LEU A 182 -17.63 11.43 4.52
N LEU A 183 -17.25 10.88 3.37
CA LEU A 183 -18.17 10.65 2.24
C LEU A 183 -19.02 9.39 2.42
N ILE A 184 -18.48 8.40 3.15
CA ILE A 184 -19.11 7.08 3.32
C ILE A 184 -19.86 6.98 4.65
N GLY A 185 -19.40 7.69 5.70
CA GLY A 185 -20.02 7.73 7.03
C GLY A 185 -21.03 8.86 7.18
#